data_AF-A0A942MLV3-F1
#
_entry.id   AF-A0A942MLV3-F1
#
_cell.length_a   1.000
_cell.length_b   1.000
_cell.length_c   1.000
_cell.angle_alpha   90.00
_cell.angle_beta   90.00
_cell.angle_gamma   90.00
#
_symmetry.space_group_name_H-M   'P 1'
#
loop_
_entity.id
_entity.type
_entity.pdbx_description
1 polymer ?
#
loop_
_entity_poly.entity_id
_entity_poly.type
_entity_poly.pdbx_seq_one_letter_code
_entity_poly.pdbx_strand_id
1 'polypeptide(L)'
;MNTRSLSHASLNILQIVLQVNFNASVIVILLASILSLTGSEFFFENTSDLYGPLANNLRLVLIYLCLVQIAVYGFHQVSSNYTAIVALGAFLLLLILSVEYYSTVNQVEIDENYQKVFLYAGLSHLLYGGICVFREKRLTEPG
;
A
#
# COMPACT_ATOMS: atom_id res chain seq x y z
N MET A 1 27.48 -11.92 27.06
CA MET A 1 26.97 -11.38 25.78
C MET A 1 25.59 -10.77 26.06
N ASN A 2 25.44 -9.46 25.88
CA ASN A 2 24.27 -8.72 26.38
C ASN A 2 23.08 -8.89 25.42
N THR A 3 22.14 -9.79 25.75
CA THR A 3 20.99 -10.14 24.91
C THR A 3 20.11 -8.93 24.55
N ARG A 4 20.10 -7.90 25.40
CA ARG A 4 19.38 -6.64 25.17
C ARG A 4 19.94 -5.85 23.98
N SER A 5 21.27 -5.71 23.85
CA SER A 5 21.86 -4.91 22.76
C SER A 5 21.63 -5.55 21.38
N LEU A 6 21.63 -6.88 21.33
CA LEU A 6 21.40 -7.67 20.12
C LEU A 6 19.94 -7.57 19.63
N SER A 7 18.98 -7.51 20.57
CA SER A 7 17.57 -7.28 20.28
C SER A 7 17.30 -5.87 19.73
N HIS A 8 17.98 -4.84 20.25
CA HIS A 8 17.84 -3.48 19.71
C HIS A 8 18.42 -3.32 18.31
N ALA A 9 19.60 -3.90 18.06
CA ALA A 9 20.24 -3.85 16.75
C ALA A 9 19.39 -4.55 15.67
N SER A 10 18.86 -5.74 15.97
CA SER A 10 18.00 -6.48 15.04
C SER A 10 16.69 -5.75 14.71
N LEU A 11 16.03 -5.13 15.70
CA LEU A 11 14.82 -4.34 15.47
C LEU A 11 15.09 -3.09 14.62
N ASN A 12 16.25 -2.43 14.80
CA ASN A 12 16.64 -1.29 13.98
C ASN A 12 16.90 -1.70 12.52
N ILE A 13 17.61 -2.80 12.31
CA ILE A 13 17.87 -3.33 10.96
C ILE A 13 16.54 -3.69 10.28
N LEU A 14 15.66 -4.41 10.98
CA LEU A 14 14.33 -4.77 10.47
C LEU A 14 13.53 -3.54 10.07
N GLN A 15 13.50 -2.49 10.91
CA GLN A 15 12.78 -1.27 10.58
C GLN A 15 13.35 -0.58 9.32
N ILE A 16 14.67 -0.52 9.16
CA ILE A 16 15.29 0.07 7.97
C ILE A 16 14.88 -0.71 6.71
N VAL A 17 14.95 -2.05 6.76
CA VAL A 17 14.52 -2.90 5.63
C VAL A 17 13.05 -2.67 5.29
N LEU A 18 12.19 -2.63 6.30
CA LEU A 18 10.75 -2.37 6.12
C LEU A 18 10.49 -0.97 5.57
N GLN A 19 11.25 0.04 5.99
CA GLN A 19 11.14 1.41 5.49
C GLN A 19 11.53 1.51 4.02
N VAL A 20 12.64 0.88 3.62
CA VAL A 20 13.07 0.84 2.21
C VAL A 20 12.00 0.15 1.35
N ASN A 21 11.49 -0.99 1.81
CA ASN A 21 10.43 -1.70 1.10
C ASN A 21 9.12 -0.89 1.02
N PHE A 22 8.74 -0.22 2.11
CA PHE A 22 7.60 0.69 2.12
C PHE A 22 7.76 1.80 1.09
N ASN A 23 8.89 2.50 1.06
CA ASN A 23 9.16 3.56 0.09
C ASN A 23 9.09 3.04 -1.37
N ALA A 24 9.63 1.85 -1.63
CA ALA A 24 9.52 1.21 -2.94
C ALA A 24 8.05 0.95 -3.31
N SER A 25 7.24 0.46 -2.36
CA SER A 25 5.80 0.23 -2.58
C SER A 25 5.01 1.50 -2.86
N VAL A 26 5.36 2.62 -2.20
CA VAL A 26 4.78 3.94 -2.48
C VAL A 26 5.08 4.35 -3.92
N ILE A 27 6.34 4.24 -4.36
CA ILE A 27 6.74 4.55 -5.74
C ILE A 27 5.99 3.68 -6.74
N VAL A 28 5.85 2.38 -6.47
CA VAL A 28 5.10 1.46 -7.33
C VAL A 28 3.64 1.91 -7.49
N ILE A 29 2.95 2.26 -6.40
CA ILE A 29 1.56 2.76 -6.47
C ILE A 29 1.47 4.07 -7.26
N LEU A 30 2.41 5.00 -7.04
CA LEU A 30 2.43 6.27 -7.77
C LEU A 30 2.64 6.04 -9.28
N LEU A 31 3.62 5.21 -9.65
CA LEU A 31 3.90 4.89 -11.04
C LEU A 31 2.74 4.13 -11.70
N ALA A 32 2.19 3.12 -11.03
CA ALA A 32 1.04 2.36 -11.52
C ALA A 32 -0.15 3.28 -11.78
N SER A 33 -0.41 4.22 -10.86
CA SER A 33 -1.52 5.17 -10.99
C SER A 33 -1.30 6.18 -12.12
N ILE A 34 -0.09 6.73 -12.25
CA ILE A 34 0.23 7.71 -13.29
C ILE A 34 0.28 7.07 -14.68
N LEU A 35 0.90 5.89 -14.82
CA LEU A 35 0.96 5.20 -16.10
C LEU A 35 -0.41 4.66 -16.54
N SER A 36 -1.27 4.30 -15.59
CA SER A 36 -2.65 3.92 -15.91
C SER A 36 -3.45 5.08 -16.52
N LEU A 37 -3.09 6.35 -16.24
CA LEU A 37 -3.74 7.52 -16.83
C LEU A 37 -3.37 7.75 -18.30
N THR A 38 -2.16 7.35 -18.69
CA THR A 38 -1.69 7.51 -20.07
C THR A 38 -2.22 6.42 -21.00
N GLY A 39 -3.00 5.47 -20.47
CA GLY A 39 -3.46 4.29 -21.18
C GLY A 39 -2.34 3.25 -21.38
N SER A 40 -1.25 3.34 -20.61
CA SER A 40 -0.14 2.39 -20.69
C SER A 40 -0.55 1.04 -20.10
N GLU A 41 -0.25 -0.04 -20.83
CA GLU A 41 -0.45 -1.41 -20.39
C GLU A 41 0.73 -1.96 -19.55
N PHE A 42 1.66 -1.10 -19.14
CA PHE A 42 2.87 -1.54 -18.41
C PHE A 42 2.54 -2.20 -17.06
N PHE A 43 1.52 -1.69 -16.36
CA PHE A 43 1.08 -2.23 -15.07
C PHE A 43 -0.25 -2.99 -15.14
N PHE A 44 -1.16 -2.58 -16.04
CA PHE A 44 -2.51 -3.13 -16.13
C PHE A 44 -2.93 -3.28 -17.58
N GLU A 45 -3.45 -4.45 -17.94
CA GLU A 45 -3.99 -4.71 -19.27
C GLU A 45 -5.23 -3.86 -19.55
N ASN A 46 -5.34 -3.37 -20.79
CA ASN A 46 -6.46 -2.53 -21.17
C ASN A 46 -7.62 -3.38 -21.69
N THR A 47 -8.53 -3.79 -20.80
CA THR A 47 -9.74 -4.55 -21.15
C THR A 47 -10.93 -3.67 -21.56
N SER A 48 -10.66 -2.47 -22.11
CA SER A 48 -11.68 -1.47 -22.47
C SER A 48 -12.78 -2.00 -23.39
N ASP A 49 -12.46 -2.99 -24.22
CA ASP A 49 -13.36 -3.51 -25.25
C ASP A 49 -14.45 -4.45 -24.70
N LEU A 50 -14.26 -5.01 -23.51
CA LEU A 50 -15.23 -5.90 -22.86
C LEU A 50 -16.05 -5.20 -21.76
N TYR A 51 -15.47 -4.22 -21.05
CA TYR A 51 -16.09 -3.64 -19.84
C TYR A 51 -15.78 -2.14 -19.65
N GLY A 52 -15.78 -1.35 -20.72
CA GLY A 52 -15.39 0.07 -20.77
C GLY A 52 -15.72 0.94 -19.52
N PRO A 53 -16.95 0.91 -18.96
CA PRO A 53 -17.27 1.69 -17.75
C PRO A 53 -16.52 1.25 -16.48
N LEU A 54 -16.31 -0.07 -16.27
CA LEU A 54 -15.60 -0.57 -15.10
C LEU A 54 -14.10 -0.29 -15.20
N ALA A 55 -13.50 -0.50 -16.37
CA ALA A 55 -12.11 -0.18 -16.63
C ALA A 55 -11.83 1.30 -16.33
N ASN A 56 -12.75 2.19 -16.73
CA ASN A 56 -12.64 3.61 -16.40
C ASN A 56 -12.77 3.89 -14.89
N ASN A 57 -13.68 3.21 -14.19
CA ASN A 57 -13.81 3.36 -12.74
C ASN A 57 -12.56 2.90 -11.98
N LEU A 58 -11.95 1.77 -12.38
CA LEU A 58 -10.69 1.30 -11.78
C LEU A 58 -9.55 2.29 -12.02
N ARG A 59 -9.48 2.90 -13.21
CA ARG A 59 -8.53 4.00 -13.48
C ARG A 59 -8.76 5.20 -12.56
N LEU A 60 -10.02 5.62 -12.37
CA LEU A 60 -10.35 6.69 -11.43
C LEU A 60 -9.97 6.35 -10.00
N VAL A 61 -10.19 5.10 -9.56
CA VAL A 61 -9.76 4.61 -8.24
C VAL A 61 -8.24 4.74 -8.09
N LEU A 62 -7.44 4.39 -9.10
CA LEU A 62 -5.99 4.56 -9.07
C LEU A 62 -5.58 6.04 -8.94
N ILE A 63 -6.28 6.97 -9.59
CA ILE A 63 -6.04 8.42 -9.41
C ILE A 63 -6.29 8.82 -7.95
N TYR A 64 -7.42 8.43 -7.39
CA TYR A 64 -7.73 8.74 -6.00
C TYR A 64 -6.71 8.11 -5.04
N LEU A 65 -6.28 6.87 -5.30
CA LEU A 65 -5.22 6.21 -4.55
C LEU A 65 -3.89 6.96 -4.65
N CYS A 66 -3.52 7.50 -5.81
CA CYS A 66 -2.33 8.33 -5.96
C CYS A 66 -2.39 9.56 -5.04
N LEU A 67 -3.51 10.28 -5.05
CA LEU A 67 -3.69 11.46 -4.20
C LEU A 67 -3.69 11.11 -2.70
N VAL A 68 -4.38 10.04 -2.32
CA VAL A 68 -4.40 9.53 -0.94
C VAL A 68 -3.00 9.11 -0.50
N GLN A 69 -2.26 8.42 -1.38
CA GLN A 69 -0.89 7.98 -1.10
C GLN A 69 0.03 9.17 -0.84
N ILE A 70 -0.04 10.22 -1.65
CA ILE A 70 0.72 11.46 -1.46
C ILE A 70 0.35 12.11 -0.12
N ALA A 71 -0.95 12.21 0.16
CA ALA A 71 -1.45 12.83 1.39
C ALA A 71 -0.99 12.07 2.64
N VAL A 72 -1.15 10.74 2.66
CA VAL A 72 -0.73 9.88 3.79
C VAL A 72 0.78 9.91 3.94
N TYR A 73 1.55 9.78 2.86
CA TYR A 73 3.00 9.82 2.91
C TYR A 73 3.51 11.18 3.43
N GLY A 74 2.97 12.28 2.90
CA GLY A 74 3.32 13.63 3.36
C GLY A 74 2.92 13.88 4.82
N PHE A 75 1.71 13.46 5.21
CA PHE A 75 1.23 13.59 6.58
C PHE A 75 2.10 12.79 7.56
N HIS A 76 2.46 11.55 7.22
CA HIS A 76 3.40 10.75 7.98
C HIS A 76 4.72 11.48 8.17
N GLN A 77 5.25 12.10 7.11
CA GLN A 77 6.58 12.71 7.15
C GLN A 77 6.64 13.96 8.04
N VAL A 78 5.53 14.67 8.19
CA VAL A 78 5.43 15.87 9.05
C VAL A 78 5.04 15.52 10.49
N SER A 79 4.09 14.59 10.66
CA SER A 79 3.46 14.32 11.96
C SER A 79 3.99 13.08 12.68
N SER A 80 4.82 12.26 12.03
CA SER A 80 5.20 10.91 12.49
C SER A 80 3.99 10.01 12.78
N ASN A 81 2.82 10.30 12.20
CA ASN A 81 1.63 9.48 12.41
C ASN A 81 1.67 8.20 11.55
N TYR A 82 2.23 7.14 12.14
CA TYR A 82 2.32 5.82 11.50
C TYR A 82 0.99 5.09 11.45
N THR A 83 -0.01 5.49 12.25
CA THR A 83 -1.36 4.90 12.22
C THR A 83 -2.04 5.15 10.88
N ALA A 84 -1.82 6.32 10.27
CA ALA A 84 -2.34 6.62 8.94
C ALA A 84 -1.76 5.67 7.87
N ILE A 85 -0.48 5.30 7.98
CA ILE A 85 0.15 4.31 7.08
C ILE A 85 -0.51 2.94 7.25
N VAL A 86 -0.71 2.48 8.49
CA VAL A 86 -1.37 1.21 8.78
C VAL A 86 -2.80 1.20 8.23
N ALA A 87 -3.55 2.28 8.44
CA ALA A 87 -4.92 2.40 7.95
C ALA A 87 -4.98 2.33 6.42
N LEU A 88 -4.06 3.01 5.71
CA LEU A 88 -3.96 2.92 4.25
C LEU A 88 -3.58 1.51 3.81
N GLY A 89 -2.65 0.84 4.50
CA GLY A 89 -2.29 -0.54 4.22
C GLY A 89 -3.47 -1.50 4.33
N ALA A 90 -4.26 -1.38 5.39
CA ALA A 90 -5.48 -2.16 5.56
C ALA A 90 -6.52 -1.85 4.47
N PHE A 91 -6.68 -0.58 4.11
CA PHE A 91 -7.58 -0.17 3.03
C PHE A 91 -7.21 -0.81 1.68
N LEU A 92 -5.92 -0.83 1.34
CA LEU A 92 -5.43 -1.46 0.10
C LEU A 92 -5.73 -2.96 0.05
N LEU A 93 -5.60 -3.67 1.17
CA LEU A 93 -5.95 -5.09 1.24
C LEU A 93 -7.46 -5.33 1.15
N LEU A 94 -8.27 -4.46 1.76
CA LEU A 94 -9.73 -4.51 1.63
C LEU A 94 -10.19 -4.22 0.20
N LEU A 95 -9.45 -3.38 -0.53
CA LEU A 95 -9.74 -3.08 -1.93
C LEU A 95 -9.63 -4.33 -2.80
N ILE A 96 -8.65 -5.21 -2.55
CA ILE A 96 -8.54 -6.51 -3.24
C ILE A 96 -9.84 -7.30 -3.10
N LEU A 97 -10.30 -7.51 -1.86
CA LEU A 97 -11.53 -8.25 -1.58
C LEU A 97 -12.74 -7.60 -2.25
N SER A 98 -12.79 -6.27 -2.26
CA SER A 98 -13.90 -5.52 -2.84
C SER A 98 -13.95 -5.66 -4.37
N VAL A 99 -12.78 -5.63 -5.02
CA VAL A 99 -12.62 -5.79 -6.47
C VAL A 99 -12.90 -7.22 -6.89
N GLU A 100 -12.40 -8.22 -6.15
CA GLU A 100 -12.65 -9.65 -6.41
C GLU A 100 -14.13 -10.01 -6.23
N TYR A 101 -14.77 -9.50 -5.17
CA TYR A 101 -16.20 -9.68 -4.96
C TYR A 101 -17.02 -9.06 -6.10
N TYR A 102 -16.69 -7.83 -6.49
CA TYR A 102 -17.36 -7.16 -7.61
C TYR A 102 -17.19 -7.92 -8.93
N SER A 103 -15.96 -8.37 -9.22
CA SER A 103 -15.64 -9.21 -10.38
C SER A 103 -16.48 -10.47 -10.42
N THR A 104 -16.56 -11.19 -9.31
CA THR A 104 -17.28 -12.45 -9.20
C THR A 104 -18.79 -12.26 -9.39
N VAL A 105 -19.38 -11.26 -8.73
CA VAL A 105 -20.82 -10.99 -8.81
C VAL A 105 -21.24 -10.56 -10.22
N ASN A 106 -20.41 -9.76 -10.89
CA ASN A 106 -20.74 -9.20 -12.20
C ASN A 106 -20.17 -10.02 -13.38
N GLN A 107 -19.48 -11.13 -13.10
CA GLN A 107 -18.78 -11.95 -14.10
C GLN A 107 -17.86 -11.10 -14.98
N VAL A 108 -17.12 -10.19 -14.35
CA VAL A 108 -16.17 -9.30 -15.04
C VAL A 108 -14.77 -9.77 -14.74
N GLU A 109 -14.01 -10.10 -15.77
CA GLU A 109 -12.59 -10.41 -15.63
C GLU A 109 -11.82 -9.12 -15.30
N ILE A 110 -11.02 -9.17 -14.24
CA ILE A 110 -10.17 -8.07 -13.79
C ILE A 110 -8.73 -8.56 -13.87
N ASP A 111 -7.84 -7.70 -14.36
CA ASP A 111 -6.42 -8.00 -14.42
C ASP A 111 -5.88 -8.35 -13.02
N GLU A 112 -5.30 -9.54 -12.89
CA GLU A 112 -4.66 -10.04 -11.67
C GLU A 112 -3.54 -9.13 -11.14
N ASN A 113 -2.96 -8.27 -12.00
CA ASN A 113 -1.95 -7.31 -11.61
C ASN A 113 -2.47 -6.30 -10.58
N TYR A 114 -3.77 -5.97 -10.59
CA TYR A 114 -4.38 -5.16 -9.52
C TYR A 114 -4.19 -5.80 -8.15
N GLN A 115 -4.49 -7.09 -8.05
CA GLN A 115 -4.33 -7.84 -6.80
C GLN A 115 -2.87 -7.88 -6.37
N LYS A 116 -1.93 -8.15 -7.29
CA LYS A 116 -0.48 -8.21 -6.99
C LYS A 116 0.04 -6.87 -6.47
N VAL A 117 -0.31 -5.77 -7.14
CA VAL A 117 0.10 -4.41 -6.76
C VAL A 117 -0.47 -4.02 -5.40
N PHE A 118 -1.78 -4.21 -5.18
CA PHE A 118 -2.41 -3.86 -3.90
C PHE A 118 -1.97 -4.75 -2.75
N LEU A 119 -1.69 -6.03 -2.99
CA LEU A 119 -1.18 -6.94 -1.96
C LEU A 119 0.21 -6.52 -1.52
N TYR A 120 1.10 -6.27 -2.48
CA TYR A 120 2.46 -5.81 -2.19
C TYR A 120 2.44 -4.48 -1.43
N ALA A 121 1.68 -3.50 -1.91
CA ALA A 121 1.58 -2.20 -1.26
C ALA A 121 0.93 -2.29 0.12
N GLY A 122 -0.20 -2.99 0.26
CA GLY A 122 -0.92 -3.15 1.52
C GLY A 122 -0.06 -3.80 2.61
N LEU A 123 0.62 -4.90 2.29
CA LEU A 123 1.52 -5.55 3.24
C LEU A 123 2.72 -4.66 3.61
N SER A 124 3.30 -3.97 2.63
CA SER A 124 4.42 -3.06 2.88
C SER A 124 4.06 -1.93 3.84
N HIS A 125 2.84 -1.37 3.70
CA HIS A 125 2.29 -0.37 4.61
C HIS A 125 2.03 -0.94 6.00
N LEU A 126 1.37 -2.10 6.10
CA LEU A 126 1.06 -2.71 7.40
C LEU A 126 2.32 -3.09 8.18
N LEU A 127 3.32 -3.66 7.52
CA LEU A 127 4.55 -4.09 8.18
C LEU A 127 5.37 -2.90 8.68
N TYR A 128 5.60 -1.89 7.84
CA TYR A 128 6.35 -0.69 8.23
C TYR A 128 5.59 0.17 9.23
N GLY A 129 4.31 0.47 8.97
CA GLY A 129 3.49 1.24 9.90
C GLY A 129 3.33 0.51 11.25
N GLY A 130 3.10 -0.81 11.21
CA GLY A 130 2.90 -1.63 12.40
C GLY A 130 4.13 -1.69 13.31
N ILE A 131 5.33 -1.87 12.75
CA ILE A 131 6.56 -1.86 13.57
C ILE A 131 6.80 -0.49 14.19
N CYS A 132 6.50 0.60 13.48
CA CYS A 132 6.67 1.95 14.00
C CYS A 132 5.67 2.26 15.13
N VAL A 133 4.38 1.94 14.96
CA VAL A 133 3.36 2.11 16.02
C VAL A 133 3.70 1.27 17.25
N PHE A 134 4.15 0.02 17.07
CA PHE A 134 4.54 -0.84 18.18
C PHE A 134 5.72 -0.26 18.97
N ARG A 135 6.72 0.28 18.26
CA ARG A 135 7.89 0.92 18.90
C ARG A 135 7.52 2.22 19.62
N GLU A 136 6.63 3.03 19.06
CA GLU A 136 6.18 4.27 19.68
C GLU A 136 5.48 4.02 21.02
N LYS A 137 4.57 3.03 21.07
CA LYS A 137 3.91 2.61 22.33
C LYS A 137 4.89 2.14 23.39
N ARG A 138 5.92 1.38 22.99
CA ARG A 138 6.94 0.88 23.92
C ARG A 138 7.78 1.99 24.56
N LEU A 139 7.88 3.16 23.93
CA LEU A 139 8.61 4.31 24.46
C LEU A 139 7.73 5.18 25.38
N THR A 140 6.41 5.10 25.27
CA THR A 140 5.46 5.93 26.04
C THR A 140 4.87 5.23 27.26
N GLU A 141 4.92 3.90 27.34
CA GLU A 141 4.56 3.13 28.54
C GLU A 141 5.73 3.09 29.55
N PRO A 142 5.59 3.66 30.76
CA PRO A 142 6.59 3.50 31.82
C PRO A 142 6.54 2.05 32.34
N GLY A 143 7.66 1.33 32.18
CA GLY A 143 7.86 -0.02 32.74
C GLY A 143 8.09 -0.01 34.24
#